data_AF-A0AAV5AVQ4-F1
#
_entry.id   AF-A0AAV5AVQ4-F1
#
_cell.length_a   1.000
_cell.length_b   1.000
_cell.length_c   1.000
_cell.angle_alpha   90.00
_cell.angle_beta   90.00
_cell.angle_gamma   90.00
#
_symmetry.space_group_name_H-M   'P 1'
#
loop_
_entity.id
_entity.type
_entity.pdbx_description
1 polymer ?
#
loop_
_entity_poly.entity_id
_entity_poly.type
_entity_poly.pdbx_seq_one_letter_code
_entity_poly.pdbx_strand_id
1 'polypeptide(L)'
;MHEFNKREGIISFFGSNPELKSVMISEIFDFIEQYLVVQYSDNESYADEIIVCNAVLLLWDLGYKNALQSLIRKYQTVCDEYFDEEDYQKIENITENEG
;
A
#
# COMPACT_ATOMS: atom_id res chain seq x y z
N MET A 1 -19.30 -1.73 -3.19
CA MET A 1 -19.44 -1.18 -4.55
C MET A 1 -18.91 0.25 -4.67
N HIS A 2 -19.24 1.18 -3.76
CA HIS A 2 -18.68 2.55 -3.81
C HIS A 2 -17.18 2.67 -3.54
N GLU A 3 -16.59 1.80 -2.69
CA GLU A 3 -15.15 1.86 -2.37
C GLU A 3 -14.26 1.24 -3.47
N PHE A 4 -14.71 0.14 -4.08
CA PHE A 4 -14.04 -0.46 -5.25
C PHE A 4 -13.91 0.55 -6.41
N ASN A 5 -14.97 1.32 -6.70
CA ASN A 5 -14.94 2.37 -7.72
C ASN A 5 -13.97 3.52 -7.39
N LYS A 6 -13.67 3.75 -6.09
CA LYS A 6 -12.69 4.76 -5.67
C LYS A 6 -11.25 4.25 -5.87
N ARG A 7 -10.98 2.98 -5.55
CA ARG A 7 -9.65 2.36 -5.77
C ARG A 7 -9.31 2.30 -7.26
N GLU A 8 -10.22 1.84 -8.12
CA GLU A 8 -10.03 1.85 -9.57
C GLU A 8 -9.80 3.27 -10.12
N GLY A 9 -10.54 4.26 -9.61
CA GLY A 9 -10.35 5.66 -9.99
C GLY A 9 -8.98 6.21 -9.61
N ILE A 10 -8.48 5.90 -8.41
CA ILE A 10 -7.14 6.27 -7.96
C ILE A 10 -6.07 5.60 -8.85
N ILE A 11 -6.21 4.30 -9.12
CA ILE A 11 -5.28 3.56 -9.98
C ILE A 11 -5.26 4.14 -11.38
N SER A 12 -6.43 4.39 -11.97
CA SER A 12 -6.54 4.99 -13.30
C SER A 12 -5.91 6.40 -13.36
N PHE A 13 -6.11 7.21 -12.31
CA PHE A 13 -5.52 8.54 -12.22
C PHE A 13 -3.99 8.47 -12.18
N PHE A 14 -3.39 7.70 -11.27
CA PHE A 14 -1.94 7.62 -11.15
C PHE A 14 -1.28 6.85 -12.30
N GLY A 15 -1.98 5.87 -12.88
CA GLY A 15 -1.55 5.22 -14.11
C GLY A 15 -1.49 6.17 -15.31
N SER A 16 -2.31 7.22 -15.32
CA SER A 16 -2.31 8.26 -16.37
C SER A 16 -1.36 9.43 -16.09
N ASN A 17 -0.85 9.55 -14.86
CA ASN A 17 0.01 10.65 -14.39
C ASN A 17 1.25 10.10 -13.66
N PRO A 18 2.14 9.34 -14.35
CA PRO A 18 3.28 8.67 -13.72
C PRO A 18 4.28 9.63 -13.06
N GLU A 19 4.32 10.90 -13.48
CA GLU A 19 5.16 11.94 -12.89
C GLU A 19 4.80 12.24 -11.42
N LEU A 20 3.58 11.89 -10.99
CA LEU A 20 3.12 12.05 -9.61
C LEU A 20 3.49 10.87 -8.71
N LYS A 21 4.17 9.84 -9.24
CA LYS A 21 4.55 8.63 -8.51
C LYS A 21 5.28 8.92 -7.20
N SER A 22 6.29 9.79 -7.23
CA SER A 22 7.08 10.13 -6.04
C SER A 22 6.25 10.83 -4.98
N VAL A 23 5.37 11.75 -5.40
CA VAL A 23 4.45 12.47 -4.52
C VAL A 23 3.49 11.48 -3.86
N MET A 24 2.88 10.60 -4.65
CA MET A 24 1.93 9.60 -4.13
C MET A 24 2.58 8.63 -3.13
N ILE A 25 3.79 8.15 -3.44
CA ILE A 25 4.54 7.29 -2.50
C ILE A 25 4.78 8.05 -1.19
N SER A 26 5.22 9.31 -1.25
CA SER A 26 5.43 10.12 -0.03
C SER A 26 4.15 10.26 0.78
N GLU A 27 3.05 10.66 0.15
CA GLU A 27 1.76 10.88 0.82
C GLU A 27 1.21 9.59 1.46
N ILE A 28 1.39 8.43 0.82
CA ILE A 28 1.01 7.13 1.42
C ILE A 28 1.81 6.88 2.70
N PHE A 29 3.13 7.07 2.66
CA PHE A 29 3.98 6.82 3.82
C PHE A 29 3.71 7.82 4.95
N ASP A 30 3.52 9.09 4.63
CA ASP A 30 3.17 10.13 5.59
C ASP A 30 1.80 9.88 6.24
N PHE A 31 0.81 9.46 5.45
CA PHE A 31 -0.51 9.06 5.97
C PHE A 31 -0.36 7.92 6.98
N ILE A 32 0.31 6.85 6.59
CA ILE A 32 0.55 5.70 7.47
C ILE A 32 1.24 6.15 8.77
N GLU A 33 2.32 6.92 8.70
CA GLU A 33 3.04 7.38 9.89
C GLU A 33 2.21 8.30 10.80
N GLN A 34 1.38 9.17 10.23
CA GLN A 34 0.52 10.07 11.01
C GLN A 34 -0.58 9.32 11.75
N TYR A 35 -1.12 8.26 11.15
CA TYR A 35 -2.29 7.55 11.68
C TYR A 35 -1.94 6.30 12.50
N LEU A 36 -0.79 5.65 12.28
CA LEU A 36 -0.34 4.48 13.08
C LEU A 36 0.35 4.84 14.42
N VAL A 37 0.70 6.11 14.67
CA VAL A 37 1.47 6.50 15.88
C VAL A 37 0.59 7.00 17.04
N VAL A 38 -0.73 7.03 16.90
CA VAL A 38 -1.61 7.62 17.90
C VAL A 38 -2.66 6.62 18.39
N GLN A 39 -2.34 6.04 19.56
CA GLN A 39 -3.23 5.42 20.56
C GLN A 39 -3.32 3.89 20.55
N TYR A 40 -2.68 3.29 21.56
CA TYR A 40 -2.94 1.91 21.98
C TYR A 40 -4.21 1.89 22.84
N SER A 41 -5.37 1.83 22.18
CA SER A 41 -6.60 1.31 22.78
C SER A 41 -7.02 0.04 22.03
N ASP A 42 -7.63 -0.94 22.72
CA ASP A 42 -7.87 -2.30 22.20
C ASP A 42 -8.73 -2.38 20.91
N ASN A 43 -9.31 -1.27 20.44
CA ASN A 43 -10.06 -1.19 19.18
C ASN A 43 -9.27 -0.59 18.00
N GLU A 44 -8.07 -0.04 18.21
CA GLU A 44 -7.29 0.69 17.20
C GLU A 44 -6.29 -0.18 16.41
N SER A 45 -5.87 -1.35 16.95
CA SER A 45 -5.02 -2.33 16.22
C SER A 45 -5.62 -2.75 14.88
N TYR A 46 -6.95 -2.93 14.84
CA TYR A 46 -7.66 -3.30 13.63
C TYR A 46 -7.70 -2.18 12.58
N ALA A 47 -7.75 -0.91 13.01
CA ALA A 47 -7.71 0.24 12.11
C ALA A 47 -6.32 0.40 11.47
N ASP A 48 -5.28 0.16 12.26
CA ASP A 48 -3.87 0.16 11.82
C ASP A 48 -3.61 -0.93 10.77
N GLU A 49 -4.10 -2.16 11.02
CA GLU A 49 -4.03 -3.25 10.05
C GLU A 49 -4.74 -2.90 8.74
N ILE A 50 -5.94 -2.33 8.81
CA ILE A 50 -6.70 -1.89 7.62
C ILE A 50 -5.92 -0.84 6.83
N ILE A 51 -5.31 0.15 7.48
CA ILE A 51 -4.56 1.22 6.82
C ILE A 51 -3.35 0.65 6.08
N VAL A 52 -2.54 -0.18 6.75
CA VAL A 52 -1.37 -0.82 6.15
C VAL A 52 -1.79 -1.69 4.97
N CYS A 53 -2.80 -2.55 5.14
CA CYS A 53 -3.23 -3.48 4.09
C CYS A 53 -3.77 -2.74 2.86
N ASN A 54 -4.56 -1.69 3.03
CA ASN A 54 -5.05 -0.91 1.90
C ASN A 54 -3.92 -0.17 1.16
N ALA A 55 -2.92 0.32 1.88
CA ALA A 55 -1.76 0.96 1.26
C ALA A 55 -0.90 -0.04 0.48
N VAL A 56 -0.63 -1.22 1.04
CA VAL A 56 0.10 -2.30 0.36
C VAL A 56 -0.62 -2.72 -0.92
N LEU A 57 -1.93 -2.96 -0.83
CA LEU A 57 -2.76 -3.33 -1.97
C LEU A 57 -2.79 -2.24 -3.05
N LEU A 58 -2.84 -0.96 -2.67
CA LEU A 58 -2.79 0.15 -3.62
C LEU A 58 -1.44 0.24 -4.34
N LEU A 59 -0.33 0.11 -3.62
CA LEU A 59 1.02 0.12 -4.21
C LEU A 59 1.24 -1.08 -5.13
N TRP A 60 0.66 -2.24 -4.80
CA TRP A 60 0.65 -3.42 -5.68
C TRP A 60 -0.10 -3.13 -6.98
N ASP A 61 -1.35 -2.67 -6.92
CA ASP A 61 -2.13 -2.38 -8.13
C ASP A 61 -1.46 -1.35 -9.05
N LEU A 62 -0.76 -0.38 -8.45
CA LEU A 62 0.01 0.64 -9.18
C LEU A 62 1.34 0.12 -9.73
N GLY A 63 1.78 -1.09 -9.35
CA GLY A 63 3.05 -1.67 -9.75
C GLY A 63 4.28 -0.97 -9.16
N TYR A 64 4.12 -0.24 -8.05
CA TYR A 64 5.20 0.50 -7.38
C TYR A 64 6.04 -0.42 -6.50
N LYS A 65 6.76 -1.35 -7.14
CA LYS A 65 7.47 -2.46 -6.49
C LYS A 65 8.35 -2.02 -5.32
N ASN A 66 9.23 -1.04 -5.52
CA ASN A 66 10.17 -0.64 -4.49
C ASN A 66 9.47 -0.07 -3.23
N ALA A 67 8.43 0.75 -3.42
CA ALA A 67 7.63 1.28 -2.33
C ALA A 67 6.84 0.18 -1.62
N LEU A 68 6.25 -0.74 -2.39
CA LEU A 68 5.53 -1.90 -1.89
C LEU A 68 6.41 -2.79 -1.00
N GLN A 69 7.59 -3.18 -1.48
CA GLN A 69 8.54 -3.99 -0.73
C GLN A 69 9.03 -3.27 0.53
N SER A 70 9.26 -1.95 0.45
CA SER A 70 9.63 -1.15 1.62
C SER A 70 8.54 -1.14 2.69
N LEU A 71 7.28 -0.99 2.28
CA LEU A 71 6.14 -0.97 3.20
C LEU A 71 5.90 -2.33 3.84
N ILE A 72 5.93 -3.41 3.05
CA ILE A 72 5.81 -4.79 3.53
C ILE A 72 6.89 -5.09 4.56
N ARG A 73 8.15 -4.73 4.28
CA ARG A 73 9.25 -4.95 5.23
C ARG A 73 9.07 -4.19 6.54
N LYS A 74 8.50 -2.98 6.48
CA LYS A 74 8.26 -2.15 7.68
C LYS A 74 7.12 -2.71 8.54
N TYR A 75 6.08 -3.27 7.93
CA TYR A 75 4.88 -3.77 8.59
C TYR A 75 4.64 -5.26 8.35
N GLN A 76 5.72 -6.06 8.38
CA GLN A 76 5.71 -7.46 7.96
C GLN A 76 4.71 -8.31 8.75
N THR A 77 4.64 -8.12 10.07
CA THR A 77 3.68 -8.86 10.92
C THR A 77 2.24 -8.66 10.49
N VAL A 78 1.85 -7.44 10.12
CA VAL A 78 0.51 -7.17 9.58
C VAL A 78 0.35 -7.81 8.21
N CYS A 79 1.34 -7.65 7.32
CA CYS A 79 1.24 -8.17 5.96
C CYS A 79 1.14 -9.71 5.91
N ASP A 80 1.84 -10.42 6.80
CA ASP A 80 1.83 -11.88 6.89
C ASP A 80 0.45 -12.46 7.28
N GLU A 81 -0.47 -11.64 7.83
CA GLU A 81 -1.85 -12.07 8.08
C GLU A 81 -2.74 -12.02 6.83
N TYR A 82 -2.34 -11.28 5.78
CA TYR A 82 -3.15 -11.01 4.59
C TYR A 82 -2.55 -11.54 3.30
N PHE A 83 -1.23 -11.74 3.23
CA PHE A 83 -0.52 -12.24 2.05
C PHE A 83 0.10 -13.59 2.33
N ASP A 84 -0.01 -14.50 1.37
CA ASP A 84 0.66 -15.80 1.41
C ASP A 84 1.97 -15.80 0.59
N GLU A 85 2.65 -16.95 0.59
CA GLU A 85 3.91 -17.12 -0.14
C GLU A 85 3.74 -16.90 -1.66
N GLU A 86 2.58 -17.22 -2.24
CA GLU A 86 2.32 -17.02 -3.66
C GLU A 86 2.21 -15.52 -3.97
N ASP A 87 1.55 -14.76 -3.09
CA ASP A 87 1.45 -13.31 -3.22
C ASP A 87 2.81 -12.62 -3.13
N TYR A 88 3.66 -13.03 -2.17
CA TYR A 88 5.02 -12.53 -2.08
C TYR A 88 5.85 -12.84 -3.33
N GLN A 89 5.68 -14.03 -3.92
CA GLN A 89 6.33 -14.37 -5.20
C GLN A 89 5.82 -13.50 -6.36
N LYS A 90 4.52 -13.18 -6.41
CA LYS A 90 3.98 -12.24 -7.43
C LYS A 90 4.60 -10.85 -7.29
N ILE A 91 4.75 -10.37 -6.06
CA ILE A 91 5.34 -9.07 -5.74
C ILE A 91 6.81 -9.00 -6.18
N GLU A 92 7.60 -10.03 -5.89
CA GLU A 92 9.00 -10.16 -6.35
C GLU A 92 9.12 -10.09 -7.88
N ASN A 93 8.10 -10.53 -8.62
CA ASN A 93 8.07 -10.55 -10.08
C ASN A 93 7.48 -9.29 -10.73
N ILE A 94 7.02 -8.31 -9.95
CA ILE A 94 6.59 -7.02 -10.51
C ILE A 94 7.77 -6.38 -11.25
N THR A 95 7.52 -5.96 -12.49
CA THR A 95 8.48 -5.20 -13.31
C THR A 95 8.14 -3.72 -13.20
N GLU A 96 9.01 -2.95 -12.55
CA GLU A 96 8.82 -1.51 -12.40
C GLU A 96 9.52 -0.81 -13.57
N ASN A 97 8.74 -0.18 -14.47
CA ASN A 97 9.33 0.66 -15.49
C ASN A 97 9.90 1.92 -14.80
N GLU A 98 11.19 2.15 -14.95
CA GLU A 98 11.87 3.39 -14.54
C GLU A 98 11.35 4.54 -15.42
N GLY A 99 10.18 5.08 -15.07
CA GLY A 99 9.62 6.32 -15.61
C GLY A 99 9.93 7.49 -14.68
#